data_AF-A0AAU5Z5Z2-F1
#
_entry.id   AF-A0AAU5Z5Z2-F1
#
_cell.length_a   1.000
_cell.length_b   1.000
_cell.length_c   1.000
_cell.angle_alpha   90.00
_cell.angle_beta   90.00
_cell.angle_gamma   90.00
#
_symmetry.space_group_name_H-M   'P 1'
#
loop_
_entity.id
_entity.type
_entity.pdbx_description
1 polymer ?
#
loop_
_entity_poly.entity_id
_entity_poly.type
_entity_poly.pdbx_seq_one_letter_code
_entity_poly.pdbx_strand_id
1 'polypeptide(L)'
;MQRRLIACATERGYRLETVYVQRLGPPDAVFDLLGSLLESDGLALVVPTLHHLAVLGNPLDIRDHLSCGDHQVLIATEPAERTC
;
A
#
# COMPACT_ATOMS: atom_id res chain seq x y z
N MET A 1 2.63 -14.18 -2.92
CA MET A 1 2.75 -12.74 -2.64
C MET A 1 2.15 -12.33 -1.29
N GLN A 2 0.94 -12.78 -0.93
CA GLN A 2 0.29 -12.42 0.34
C GLN A 2 1.13 -12.66 1.61
N ARG A 3 1.89 -13.78 1.70
CA ARG A 3 2.79 -14.03 2.85
C ARG A 3 3.87 -12.96 3.05
N ARG A 4 4.37 -12.33 1.98
CA ARG A 4 5.38 -11.26 2.07
C ARG A 4 4.77 -9.95 2.60
N LEU A 5 3.54 -9.65 2.21
CA LEU A 5 2.80 -8.50 2.74
C LEU A 5 2.53 -8.67 4.23
N ILE A 6 2.10 -9.88 4.64
CA ILE A 6 1.89 -10.22 6.05
C ILE A 6 3.19 -10.12 6.84
N ALA A 7 4.29 -10.67 6.31
CA ALA A 7 5.61 -10.57 6.97
C ALA A 7 6.05 -9.11 7.15
N CYS A 8 5.99 -8.31 6.09
CA CYS A 8 6.38 -6.89 6.15
C CYS A 8 5.53 -6.09 7.15
N ALA A 9 4.20 -6.32 7.17
CA ALA A 9 3.31 -5.71 8.16
C ALA A 9 3.72 -6.12 9.59
N THR A 10 3.92 -7.43 9.80
CA THR A 10 4.25 -8.00 11.11
C THR A 10 5.59 -7.50 11.63
N GLU A 11 6.61 -7.42 10.76
CA GLU A 11 7.95 -6.89 11.11
C GLU A 11 7.89 -5.41 11.52
N ARG A 12 6.92 -4.66 11.00
CA ARG A 12 6.69 -3.25 11.35
C ARG A 12 5.71 -3.08 12.53
N GLY A 13 5.27 -4.17 13.16
CA GLY A 13 4.34 -4.15 14.29
C GLY A 13 2.86 -4.01 13.90
N TYR A 14 2.55 -4.07 12.61
CA TYR A 14 1.18 -4.00 12.10
C TYR A 14 0.59 -5.39 11.88
N ARG A 15 -0.72 -5.51 12.07
CA ARG A 15 -1.48 -6.71 11.72
C ARG A 15 -2.23 -6.45 10.42
N LEU A 16 -2.04 -7.32 9.43
CA LEU A 16 -2.76 -7.24 8.17
C LEU A 16 -4.24 -7.62 8.42
N GLU A 17 -5.15 -6.66 8.37
CA GLU A 17 -6.60 -6.91 8.49
C GLU A 17 -7.22 -7.32 7.16
N THR A 18 -7.11 -6.45 6.15
CA THR A 18 -7.78 -6.62 4.87
C THR A 18 -6.79 -6.60 3.73
N VAL A 19 -6.98 -7.48 2.75
CA VAL A 19 -6.14 -7.57 1.55
C VAL A 19 -6.99 -7.27 0.33
N TYR A 20 -6.70 -6.15 -0.31
CA TYR A 20 -7.33 -5.77 -1.57
C TYR A 20 -6.50 -6.29 -2.73
N VAL A 21 -7.10 -7.14 -3.55
CA VAL A 21 -6.45 -7.71 -4.73
C VAL A 21 -7.07 -7.10 -5.98
N GLN A 22 -6.31 -6.22 -6.63
CA GLN A 22 -6.69 -5.68 -7.94
C GLN A 22 -6.59 -6.79 -9.00
N ARG A 23 -7.71 -7.12 -9.64
CA ARG A 23 -7.73 -7.98 -10.84
C ARG A 23 -7.61 -7.11 -12.09
N LEU A 24 -7.19 -7.71 -13.20
CA LEU A 24 -7.21 -7.05 -14.53
C LEU A 24 -8.62 -6.53 -14.83
N GLY A 25 -8.76 -5.21 -14.87
CA GLY A 25 -10.06 -4.53 -14.93
C GLY A 25 -9.99 -3.12 -14.34
N PRO A 26 -11.14 -2.45 -14.18
CA PRO A 26 -11.21 -1.14 -13.53
C PRO A 26 -10.58 -1.17 -12.13
N PRO A 27 -9.92 -0.08 -11.69
CA PRO A 27 -9.17 -0.02 -10.44
C PRO A 27 -10.06 0.09 -9.18
N ASP A 28 -11.19 -0.62 -9.14
CA ASP A 28 -12.17 -0.55 -8.05
C ASP A 28 -11.55 -0.95 -6.70
N ALA A 29 -10.68 -1.97 -6.68
CA ALA A 29 -10.08 -2.44 -5.44
C ALA A 29 -9.12 -1.42 -4.81
N VAL A 30 -8.48 -0.58 -5.64
CA VAL A 30 -7.59 0.48 -5.16
C VAL A 30 -8.40 1.65 -4.60
N PHE A 31 -9.52 2.01 -5.25
CA PHE A 31 -10.42 3.05 -4.74
C PHE A 31 -11.10 2.63 -3.43
N ASP A 32 -11.57 1.39 -3.33
CA ASP A 32 -12.18 0.87 -2.09
C ASP A 32 -11.18 0.84 -0.92
N LEU A 33 -9.93 0.47 -1.21
CA LEU A 33 -8.81 0.52 -0.26
C LEU A 33 -8.54 1.95 0.21
N LEU A 34 -8.50 2.93 -0.70
CA LEU A 34 -8.31 4.34 -0.32
C LEU A 34 -9.48 4.87 0.50
N GLY A 35 -10.72 4.52 0.13
CA GLY A 35 -11.91 4.89 0.89
C GLY A 35 -11.83 4.36 2.32
N SER A 36 -11.52 3.07 2.48
CA SER A 36 -11.35 2.44 3.79
C SER A 36 -10.23 3.07 4.62
N LEU A 37 -9.14 3.48 3.96
CA LEU A 37 -8.02 4.16 4.60
C LEU A 37 -8.40 5.57 5.07
N LEU A 38 -9.13 6.33 4.24
CA LEU A 38 -9.61 7.66 4.59
C LEU A 38 -10.63 7.64 5.75
N GLU A 39 -11.49 6.61 5.81
CA GLU A 39 -12.44 6.44 6.92
C GLU A 39 -11.77 5.96 8.22
N SER A 40 -10.58 5.37 8.13
CA SER A 40 -9.86 4.82 9.29
C SER A 40 -8.60 5.63 9.61
N ASP A 41 -8.68 6.39 10.69
CA ASP A 41 -7.55 7.18 11.18
C ASP A 41 -6.41 6.25 11.69
N GLY A 42 -5.18 6.49 11.22
CA GLY A 42 -3.98 5.79 11.70
C GLY A 42 -3.73 4.38 11.13
N LEU A 43 -4.47 3.94 10.09
CA LEU A 43 -4.16 2.67 9.42
C LEU A 43 -2.96 2.81 8.48
N ALA A 44 -2.05 1.83 8.54
CA ALA A 44 -0.94 1.73 7.62
C ALA A 44 -1.34 0.96 6.34
N LEU A 45 -0.99 1.51 5.19
CA LEU A 45 -1.19 0.90 3.89
C LEU A 45 0.04 0.06 3.50
N VAL A 46 -0.12 -1.24 3.33
CA VAL A 46 0.95 -2.12 2.82
C VAL A 46 0.74 -2.42 1.33
N VAL A 47 1.66 -1.96 0.48
CA VAL A 47 1.65 -2.23 -0.96
C VAL A 47 2.86 -3.10 -1.37
N PRO A 48 2.72 -3.98 -2.39
CA PRO A 48 3.85 -4.71 -2.92
C PRO A 48 4.89 -3.77 -3.52
N THR A 49 4.44 -2.82 -4.35
CA THR A 49 5.27 -1.84 -5.05
C THR A 49 4.52 -0.52 -5.21
N LEU A 50 5.24 0.60 -5.25
CA LEU A 50 4.65 1.93 -5.49
C LEU A 50 3.91 2.04 -6.82
N HIS A 51 4.25 1.21 -7.81
CA HIS A 51 3.54 1.16 -9.09
C HIS A 51 2.05 0.87 -8.96
N HIS A 52 1.60 0.24 -7.87
CA HIS A 52 0.17 0.03 -7.62
C HIS A 52 -0.58 1.34 -7.36
N LEU A 53 0.11 2.39 -6.90
CA LEU A 53 -0.46 3.73 -6.73
C LEU A 53 -0.43 4.54 -8.03
N ALA A 54 0.37 4.13 -9.02
CA ALA A 54 0.48 4.83 -10.30
C ALA A 54 -0.84 4.87 -11.08
N VAL A 55 -1.77 3.96 -10.79
CA VAL A 55 -3.11 3.93 -11.38
C VAL A 55 -3.99 5.10 -10.91
N LEU A 56 -3.68 5.69 -9.76
CA LEU A 56 -4.40 6.82 -9.18
C LEU A 56 -3.79 8.17 -9.59
N GLY A 57 -2.53 8.18 -10.00
CA GLY A 57 -1.76 9.39 -10.27
C GLY A 57 -0.28 9.18 -10.05
N ASN A 58 0.43 10.22 -9.61
CA ASN A 58 1.85 10.09 -9.27
C ASN A 58 2.01 9.35 -7.93
N PRO A 59 2.68 8.17 -7.90
CA PRO A 59 2.80 7.38 -6.67
C PRO A 59 3.55 8.11 -5.55
N LEU A 60 4.41 9.08 -5.86
CA LEU A 60 5.11 9.89 -4.86
C LEU A 60 4.17 10.91 -4.20
N ASP A 61 3.36 11.62 -4.99
CA ASP A 61 2.35 12.55 -4.49
C ASP A 61 1.30 11.82 -3.64
N ILE A 62 0.84 10.64 -4.09
CA ILE A 62 -0.12 9.84 -3.31
C ILE A 62 0.49 9.42 -1.97
N ARG A 63 1.75 8.96 -1.96
CA ARG A 63 2.45 8.60 -0.72
C ARG A 63 2.60 9.79 0.22
N ASP A 64 2.97 10.95 -0.31
CA ASP A 64 3.12 12.18 0.45
C ASP A 64 1.80 12.63 1.05
N HIS A 65 0.73 12.59 0.26
CA HIS A 65 -0.63 12.92 0.71
C HIS A 65 -1.09 12.01 1.84
N LEU A 66 -0.87 10.70 1.72
CA LEU A 66 -1.17 9.73 2.77
C LEU A 66 -0.33 9.99 4.04
N SER A 67 0.97 10.27 3.87
CA SER A 67 1.86 10.58 4.99
C SER A 67 1.47 11.88 5.69
N CYS A 68 0.92 12.85 4.96
CA CYS A 68 0.36 14.08 5.50
C CYS A 68 -0.91 13.84 6.34
N GLY A 69 -1.67 12.79 6.01
CA GLY A 69 -2.87 12.35 6.73
C GLY A 69 -2.62 11.40 7.91
N ASP A 70 -1.38 11.26 8.38
CA ASP A 70 -0.97 10.28 9.40
C ASP A 70 -1.06 8.80 8.95
N HIS A 71 -1.32 8.55 7.66
CA HIS A 71 -1.34 7.20 7.09
C HIS A 71 0.05 6.79 6.61
N GLN A 72 0.59 5.73 7.22
CA GLN A 72 1.90 5.22 6.84
C GLN A 72 1.81 4.27 5.62
N VAL A 73 2.59 4.54 4.57
CA VAL A 73 2.68 3.64 3.39
C VAL A 73 3.92 2.74 3.48
N LEU A 74 3.70 1.44 3.66
CA LEU A 74 4.72 0.40 3.73
C LEU A 74 4.85 -0.31 2.39
N ILE A 75 6.09 -0.48 1.91
CA ILE A 75 6.39 -1.16 0.66
C ILE A 75 7.02 -2.52 0.98
N ALA A 76 6.34 -3.62 0.66
CA ALA A 76 6.79 -4.97 0.97
C ALA A 76 7.85 -5.53 0.00
N THR A 77 8.00 -4.89 -1.16
CA THR A 77 9.05 -5.19 -2.13
C THR A 77 9.84 -3.91 -2.33
N GLU A 78 10.92 -3.75 -1.57
CA GLU A 78 11.95 -2.78 -1.96
C GLU A 78 12.35 -3.11 -3.40
N PRO A 79 12.52 -2.10 -4.28
CA PRO A 79 13.07 -2.38 -5.60
C PRO A 79 14.36 -3.11 -5.34
N ALA A 80 14.47 -4.35 -5.82
CA ALA A 80 15.66 -5.16 -5.64
C ALA A 80 16.85 -4.26 -5.96
N GLU A 81 17.62 -3.89 -4.93
CA GLU A 81 18.88 -3.22 -5.11
C GLU A 81 19.62 -4.12 -6.09
N ARG A 82 19.81 -3.61 -7.31
CA ARG A 82 20.75 -4.22 -8.23
C ARG A 82 22.09 -4.10 -7.54
N THR A 83 22.47 -5.13 -6.81
CA THR A 83 23.86 -5.42 -6.47
C THR A 83 24.56 -5.69 -7.80
N CYS A 84 25.17 -4.64 -8.34
CA CYS A 84 26.24 -4.74 -9.33
C CYS A 84 27.52 -5.24 -8.64
#